data_AF-A0A7C7J9C0-F1
#
_entry.id   AF-A0A7C7J9C0-F1
#
_cell.length_a   1.000
_cell.length_b   1.000
_cell.length_c   1.000
_cell.angle_alpha   90.00
_cell.angle_beta   90.00
_cell.angle_gamma   90.00
#
_symmetry.space_group_name_H-M   'P 1'
#
loop_
_entity.id
_entity.type
_entity.pdbx_description
1 polymer ?
#
loop_
_entity_poly.entity_id
_entity_poly.type
_entity_poly.pdbx_seq_one_letter_code
_entity_poly.pdbx_strand_id
1 'polypeptide(L)'
;MNIFKETGALLEGHFVLTSGRHSATYFQCAKVLQYPEHLSDFAATIIDHFKNTDIDKVISPAVGGIVIGTEVGRQLSVKTIFTERQEGKMT
;
A
#
# COMPACT_ATOMS: atom_id res chain seq x y z
N MET A 1 15.40 -2.99 -0.95
CA MET A 1 15.88 -1.62 -0.60
C MET A 1 16.20 -0.80 -1.84
N ASN A 2 16.91 -1.34 -2.84
CA ASN A 2 17.28 -0.60 -4.05
C ASN A 2 16.07 -0.03 -4.80
N ILE A 3 15.03 -0.84 -5.04
CA ILE A 3 13.80 -0.39 -5.72
C ILE A 3 13.16 0.86 -5.07
N PHE A 4 13.24 1.01 -3.75
CA PHE A 4 12.64 2.16 -3.05
C PHE A 4 13.50 3.42 -3.16
N LYS A 5 14.81 3.27 -3.28
CA LYS A 5 15.72 4.38 -3.55
C LYS A 5 15.64 4.81 -5.02
N GLU A 6 15.61 3.85 -5.93
CA GLU A 6 15.51 4.06 -7.39
C GLU A 6 14.20 4.74 -7.78
N THR A 7 13.07 4.30 -7.21
CA THR A 7 11.77 4.95 -7.43
C THR A 7 11.60 6.25 -6.62
N GLY A 8 12.56 6.58 -5.75
CA GLY A 8 12.49 7.74 -4.85
C GLY A 8 11.37 7.64 -3.81
N ALA A 9 10.85 6.44 -3.55
CA ALA A 9 9.84 6.17 -2.53
C ALA A 9 10.38 6.27 -1.11
N LEU A 10 11.68 6.01 -0.90
CA LEU A 10 12.35 6.26 0.37
C LEU A 10 13.05 7.62 0.31
N LEU A 11 12.50 8.59 1.04
CA LEU A 11 13.08 9.92 1.19
C LEU A 11 13.99 9.96 2.41
N GLU A 12 15.14 10.61 2.29
CA GLU A 12 16.10 10.85 3.37
C GLU A 12 16.11 12.35 3.70
N GLY A 13 16.12 12.71 4.99
CA GLY A 13 15.97 14.09 5.45
C GLY A 13 15.59 14.17 6.93
N HIS A 14 14.78 15.16 7.31
CA HIS A 14 14.22 15.27 8.65
C HIS A 14 12.70 15.47 8.56
N PHE A 15 11.96 14.46 8.99
CA PHE A 15 10.50 14.41 8.87
C PHE A 15 9.85 14.30 10.23
N VAL A 16 8.79 15.08 10.46
CA VAL A 16 7.88 14.90 11.60
C VAL A 16 6.71 14.06 11.13
N LEU A 17 6.58 12.84 11.66
CA LEU A 17 5.53 11.89 11.30
C LEU A 17 4.19 12.33 11.90
N THR A 18 3.08 11.76 11.39
CA THR A 18 1.73 12.00 11.94
C THR A 18 1.59 11.62 13.41
N SER A 19 2.48 10.76 13.92
CA SER A 19 2.59 10.43 15.35
C SER A 19 3.31 11.50 16.21
N GLY A 20 3.79 12.60 15.61
CA GLY A 20 4.65 13.60 16.26
C GLY A 20 6.12 13.18 16.40
N ARG A 21 6.45 11.91 16.09
CA ARG A 21 7.83 11.41 16.13
C ARG A 21 8.66 11.96 14.98
N HIS A 22 9.94 12.17 15.23
CA HIS A 22 10.91 12.59 14.24
C HIS A 22 11.55 11.36 13.59
N SER A 23 11.77 11.43 12.28
CA SER A 23 12.39 10.36 11.49
C SER A 23 13.39 10.95 10.49
N ALA A 24 14.52 10.28 10.32
CA ALA A 24 15.50 10.60 9.28
C ALA A 24 15.04 10.17 7.89
N THR A 25 13.96 9.37 7.82
CA THR A 25 13.41 8.85 6.58
C THR A 25 11.89 8.97 6.54
N TYR A 26 11.35 9.11 5.34
CA TYR A 26 9.92 9.05 5.08
C TYR A 26 9.64 8.17 3.86
N PHE A 27 8.60 7.35 3.97
CA PHE A 27 8.26 6.40 2.92
C PHE A 27 7.00 6.84 2.18
N GLN A 28 7.16 7.20 0.91
CA GLN A 28 6.09 7.65 0.04
C GLN A 28 5.67 6.52 -0.91
N CYS A 29 4.82 5.60 -0.42
CA CYS A 29 4.40 4.39 -1.15
C CYS A 29 3.92 4.67 -2.58
N ALA A 30 3.22 5.79 -2.80
CA ALA A 30 2.68 6.15 -4.11
C ALA A 30 3.75 6.17 -5.22
N LYS A 31 5.00 6.54 -4.89
CA LYS A 31 6.10 6.60 -5.87
C LYS A 31 6.56 5.24 -6.37
N VAL A 32 6.54 4.20 -5.53
CA VAL A 32 6.91 2.85 -6.00
C VAL A 32 5.70 2.15 -6.63
N LEU A 33 4.49 2.40 -6.11
CA LEU A 33 3.26 1.77 -6.59
C LEU A 33 2.77 2.32 -7.94
N GLN A 34 3.31 3.45 -8.43
CA GLN A 34 3.01 3.96 -9.77
C GLN A 34 3.62 3.09 -10.89
N TYR A 35 4.59 2.23 -10.58
CA TYR A 35 5.24 1.31 -11.51
C TYR A 35 4.46 -0.02 -11.52
N PRO A 36 3.75 -0.37 -12.61
CA PRO A 36 2.87 -1.54 -12.64
C PRO A 36 3.58 -2.87 -12.33
N GLU A 37 4.84 -3.01 -12.71
CA GLU A 37 5.68 -4.18 -12.41
C GLU A 37 5.85 -4.36 -10.90
N HIS A 38 6.24 -3.29 -10.18
CA HIS A 38 6.43 -3.33 -8.74
C HIS A 38 5.09 -3.47 -8.00
N LEU A 39 4.05 -2.79 -8.48
CA LEU A 39 2.69 -2.94 -7.96
C LEU A 39 2.24 -4.41 -8.04
N SER A 40 2.46 -5.06 -9.18
CA SER A 40 2.08 -6.46 -9.40
C SER A 40 2.87 -7.40 -8.48
N ASP A 41 4.18 -7.20 -8.34
CA ASP A 41 5.06 -8.01 -7.49
C ASP A 41 4.70 -7.88 -6.00
N PHE A 42 4.40 -6.66 -5.53
CA PHE A 42 3.97 -6.44 -4.16
C PHE A 42 2.61 -7.08 -3.89
N ALA A 43 1.67 -6.97 -4.82
CA ALA A 43 0.37 -7.62 -4.70
C ALA A 43 0.52 -9.15 -4.65
N ALA A 44 1.36 -9.73 -5.51
CA ALA A 44 1.65 -11.17 -5.49
C ALA A 44 2.28 -11.62 -4.16
N THR A 45 3.16 -10.80 -3.58
CA THR A 45 3.75 -11.07 -2.25
C THR A 45 2.69 -11.09 -1.15
N ILE A 46 1.73 -10.17 -1.19
CA ILE A 46 0.59 -10.14 -0.25
C ILE A 46 -0.26 -11.39 -0.44
N ILE A 47 -0.56 -11.77 -1.68
CA ILE A 47 -1.38 -12.95 -1.99
C ILE A 47 -0.70 -14.24 -1.50
N ASP A 48 0.60 -14.41 -1.73
CA ASP A 48 1.33 -15.60 -1.27
C ASP A 48 1.29 -15.77 0.25
N HIS A 49 1.34 -14.65 1.00
CA HIS A 49 1.17 -14.68 2.45
C HIS A 49 -0.17 -15.28 2.89
N PHE A 50 -1.23 -15.05 2.13
CA PHE A 50 -2.58 -15.52 2.41
C PHE A 50 -3.01 -16.75 1.59
N LYS A 51 -2.10 -17.45 0.90
CA LYS A 51 -2.44 -18.55 -0.02
C LYS A 51 -3.26 -19.70 0.57
N ASN A 52 -3.25 -19.87 1.89
CA ASN A 52 -4.02 -20.89 2.61
C ASN A 52 -5.33 -20.35 3.20
N THR A 53 -5.73 -19.13 2.83
CA THR A 53 -6.96 -18.47 3.26
C THR A 53 -7.89 -18.33 2.06
N ASP A 54 -9.16 -18.68 2.23
CA ASP A 54 -10.17 -18.39 1.22
C ASP A 54 -10.54 -16.91 1.31
N ILE A 55 -10.27 -16.15 0.25
CA ILE A 55 -10.47 -14.70 0.21
C ILE A 55 -11.63 -14.41 -0.74
N ASP A 56 -12.73 -13.88 -0.21
CA ASP A 56 -13.88 -13.48 -1.02
C ASP A 56 -13.82 -12.02 -1.51
N LYS A 57 -13.13 -11.15 -0.76
CA LYS A 57 -13.09 -9.69 -0.98
C LYS A 57 -11.81 -9.09 -0.40
N VAL A 58 -11.39 -7.98 -0.98
CA VAL A 58 -10.29 -7.15 -0.45
C VAL A 58 -10.84 -5.79 -0.06
N ILE A 59 -10.46 -5.32 1.14
CA ILE A 59 -10.78 -3.99 1.64
C ILE A 59 -9.49 -3.20 1.89
N SER A 60 -9.49 -1.92 1.54
CA SER A 60 -8.32 -1.05 1.73
C SER A 60 -8.69 0.30 2.37
N PRO A 61 -7.81 0.89 3.18
CA PRO A 61 -8.01 2.25 3.68
C PRO A 61 -7.65 3.27 2.60
N ALA A 62 -8.54 4.25 2.39
CA ALA A 62 -8.30 5.37 1.51
C ALA A 62 -7.31 6.38 2.14
N VAL A 63 -6.49 7.07 1.35
CA VAL A 63 -6.29 6.87 -0.10
C VAL A 63 -5.15 5.89 -0.39
N GLY A 64 -4.13 5.86 0.48
CA GLY A 64 -2.85 5.18 0.22
C GLY A 64 -2.93 3.67 -0.01
N GLY A 65 -3.96 3.00 0.51
CA GLY A 65 -4.17 1.56 0.34
C GLY A 65 -4.92 1.17 -0.95
N ILE A 66 -5.58 2.11 -1.62
CA ILE A 66 -6.50 1.80 -2.73
C ILE A 66 -5.79 1.12 -3.89
N VAL A 67 -4.64 1.65 -4.32
CA VAL A 67 -3.93 1.15 -5.51
C VAL A 67 -3.47 -0.29 -5.30
N ILE A 68 -2.81 -0.57 -4.17
CA ILE A 68 -2.33 -1.92 -3.86
C ILE A 68 -3.49 -2.89 -3.57
N GLY A 69 -4.53 -2.46 -2.84
CA GLY A 69 -5.70 -3.29 -2.56
C GLY A 69 -6.49 -3.65 -3.82
N THR A 70 -6.59 -2.71 -4.77
CA THR A 70 -7.20 -2.96 -6.08
C THR A 70 -6.41 -3.99 -6.86
N GLU A 71 -5.08 -3.89 -6.89
CA GLU A 71 -4.25 -4.87 -7.59
C GLU A 71 -4.34 -6.26 -6.97
N VAL A 72 -4.32 -6.37 -5.64
CA VAL A 72 -4.47 -7.65 -4.94
C VAL A 72 -5.79 -8.32 -5.31
N GLY A 73 -6.91 -7.59 -5.27
CA GLY A 73 -8.20 -8.17 -5.65
C GLY A 73 -8.30 -8.46 -7.15
N ARG A 74 -7.64 -7.68 -8.01
CA ARG A 74 -7.54 -7.98 -9.45
C ARG A 74 -6.86 -9.32 -9.69
N GLN A 75 -5.72 -9.59 -9.03
CA GLN A 75 -5.00 -10.85 -9.18
C GLN A 75 -5.77 -12.04 -8.58
N LEU A 76 -6.48 -11.84 -7.48
CA LEU A 76 -7.35 -12.85 -6.87
C LEU A 76 -8.69 -13.03 -7.59
N SER A 77 -9.05 -12.16 -8.54
CA SER A 77 -10.36 -12.12 -9.19
C SER A 77 -11.55 -11.94 -8.22
N VAL A 78 -11.36 -11.10 -7.20
CA VAL A 78 -12.37 -10.82 -6.16
C VAL A 78 -12.77 -9.35 -6.13
N LYS A 79 -13.92 -9.05 -5.50
CA LYS A 79 -14.37 -7.66 -5.33
C LYS A 79 -13.42 -6.89 -4.43
N THR A 80 -13.10 -5.68 -4.85
CA THR A 80 -12.31 -4.72 -4.07
C THR A 80 -13.19 -3.57 -3.62
N ILE A 81 -13.04 -3.19 -2.36
CA ILE A 81 -13.72 -2.04 -1.74
C ILE A 81 -12.69 -1.23 -0.94
N PHE A 82 -13.05 0.00 -0.59
CA PHE A 82 -12.24 0.84 0.27
C PHE A 82 -13.10 1.54 1.30
N THR A 83 -12.46 1.89 2.42
CA THR A 83 -13.05 2.72 3.49
C THR A 83 -12.34 4.05 3.50
N GLU A 84 -13.05 5.12 3.81
CA GLU A 84 -12.47 6.45 3.96
C GLU A 84 -12.60 6.95 5.39
N ARG A 85 -11.75 7.91 5.75
CA ARG A 85 -11.81 8.48 7.09
C ARG A 85 -12.84 9.61 7.10
N GLN A 86 -13.97 9.38 7.75
CA GLN A 86 -15.00 10.38 8.01
C GLN A 86 -15.02 10.68 9.51
N GLU A 87 -14.87 11.95 9.89
CA GLU A 87 -14.87 12.39 11.31
C GLU A 87 -13.91 11.60 12.21
N GLY A 88 -12.75 11.19 11.68
CA GLY A 88 -11.74 10.44 12.41
C GLY A 88 -12.00 8.93 12.52
N LYS A 89 -13.13 8.43 12.01
CA LYS A 89 -13.48 7.00 11.95
C LYS A 89 -13.29 6.47 10.53
N MET A 90 -12.73 5.27 10.40
CA MET A 90 -12.70 4.56 9.13
C MET A 90 -14.11 4.00 8.87
N THR A 91 -14.75 4.46 7.81
CA THR A 91 -16.12 4.09 7.44
C THR A 91 -16.15 3.62 5.99
#